data_AF-A0A9D2FTB9-F1
#
_entry.id   AF-A0A9D2FTB9-F1
#
_cell.length_a   1.000
_cell.length_b   1.000
_cell.length_c   1.000
_cell.angle_alpha   90.00
_cell.angle_beta   90.00
_cell.angle_gamma   90.00
#
_symmetry.space_group_name_H-M   'P 1'
#
loop_
_entity.id
_entity.type
_entity.pdbx_description
1 polymer ?
#
loop_
_entity_poly.entity_id
_entity_poly.type
_entity_poly.pdbx_seq_one_letter_code
_entity_poly.pdbx_strand_id
1 'polypeptide(L)' 'MNTTLESEVTLMCNLSKGVREEGIQQGRREMLMESIVNLMGAMKLTGEQAMAALGIPEADREWYAKELDKK' A
#
# COMPACT_ATOMS: atom_id res chain seq x y z
N MET A 1 -40.34 -8.10 7.22
CA MET A 1 -38.90 -7.99 6.92
C MET A 1 -38.72 -8.39 5.47
N ASN A 2 -38.03 -7.58 4.64
CA ASN A 2 -37.86 -7.86 3.21
C ASN A 2 -36.45 -8.41 2.96
N THR A 3 -36.36 -9.71 2.65
CA THR A 3 -35.09 -10.44 2.48
C THR A 3 -34.21 -9.88 1.37
N THR A 4 -34.80 -9.25 0.35
CA THR A 4 -34.06 -8.60 -0.75
C THR A 4 -33.27 -7.40 -0.25
N LEU A 5 -33.92 -6.51 0.52
CA LEU A 5 -33.28 -5.31 1.05
C LEU A 5 -32.14 -5.67 2.01
N GLU A 6 -32.33 -6.69 2.85
CA GLU A 6 -31.28 -7.17 3.76
C GLU A 6 -30.05 -7.71 3.03
N SER A 7 -30.28 -8.39 1.92
CA SER A 7 -29.20 -8.94 1.08
C SER A 7 -28.39 -7.82 0.41
N GLU A 8 -29.06 -6.80 -0.14
CA GLU A 8 -28.41 -5.65 -0.76
C GLU A 8 -27.62 -4.80 0.24
N VAL A 9 -28.18 -4.55 1.43
CA VAL A 9 -27.47 -3.83 2.51
C VAL A 9 -26.22 -4.60 2.94
N THR A 10 -26.31 -5.93 3.06
CA THR A 10 -25.16 -6.78 3.38
C THR A 10 -24.06 -6.68 2.32
N LEU A 11 -24.44 -6.71 1.04
CA LEU A 11 -23.50 -6.53 -0.08
C LEU A 11 -22.81 -5.16 -0.02
N MET A 12 -23.57 -4.09 0.22
CA MET A 12 -23.03 -2.74 0.36
C MET A 12 -22.06 -2.60 1.53
N CYS A 13 -22.37 -3.22 2.68
CA CYS A 13 -21.46 -3.23 3.82
C CYS A 13 -20.15 -3.96 3.53
N ASN A 14 -20.22 -5.11 2.84
CA ASN A 14 -19.03 -5.86 2.46
C ASN A 14 -18.18 -5.09 1.45
N LEU A 15 -18.81 -4.47 0.45
CA LEU A 15 -18.12 -3.59 -0.50
C LEU A 15 -17.43 -2.43 0.22
N SER A 16 -18.14 -1.75 1.14
CA SER A 16 -17.59 -0.62 1.90
C SER A 16 -16.39 -1.02 2.76
N LYS A 17 -16.39 -2.23 3.32
CA LYS A 17 -15.24 -2.79 4.05
C LYS A 17 -14.07 -3.04 3.11
N GLY A 18 -14.30 -3.70 1.97
CA GLY A 18 -13.27 -3.97 0.96
C GLY A 18 -12.61 -2.69 0.47
N VAL A 19 -13.39 -1.68 0.08
CA VAL A 19 -12.87 -0.37 -0.36
C VAL A 19 -12.02 0.29 0.71
N ARG A 20 -12.46 0.24 1.98
CA ARG A 20 -11.69 0.82 3.09
C ARG A 20 -10.35 0.09 3.30
N GLU A 21 -10.38 -1.24 3.28
CA GLU A 21 -9.19 -2.06 3.47
C GLU A 21 -8.18 -1.85 2.33
N GLU A 22 -8.64 -1.87 1.08
CA GLU A 22 -7.82 -1.57 -0.09
C GLU A 22 -7.21 -0.17 -0.04
N GLY A 23 -8.01 0.85 0.32
CA GLY A 23 -7.53 2.22 0.47
C GLY A 23 -6.44 2.35 1.55
N ILE A 24 -6.58 1.65 2.68
CA ILE A 24 -5.54 1.64 3.73
C ILE A 24 -4.26 0.97 3.22
N GLN A 25 -4.37 -0.14 2.48
CA GLN A 25 -3.20 -0.83 1.92
C GLN A 25 -2.51 0.03 0.86
N GLN A 26 -3.27 0.68 -0.01
CA GLN A 26 -2.73 1.59 -1.01
C GLN A 26 -2.00 2.77 -0.35
N GLY A 27 -2.62 3.44 0.62
CA GLY A 27 -2.00 4.56 1.33
C GLY A 27 -0.72 4.17 2.06
N ARG A 28 -0.64 2.95 2.63
CA ARG A 28 0.60 2.43 3.21
C ARG A 28 1.71 2.24 2.18
N ARG A 29 1.39 1.71 1.00
CA ARG A 29 2.37 1.54 -0.10
C ARG A 29 2.87 2.88 -0.62
N GLU A 30 1.98 3.84 -0.81
CA GLU A 30 2.33 5.19 -1.24
C GLU A 30 3.23 5.89 -0.22
N MET A 31 2.89 5.84 1.07
CA MET A 31 3.73 6.37 2.15
C MET A 31 5.12 5.73 2.18
N LEU A 32 5.20 4.41 2.05
CA LEU A 32 6.49 3.70 2.03
C LEU A 32 7.32 4.13 0.82
N MET A 33 6.71 4.27 -0.36
CA MET A 33 7.39 4.76 -1.55
C MET A 33 7.98 6.16 -1.36
N GLU A 34 7.19 7.10 -0.84
CA GLU A 34 7.66 8.45 -0.53
C GLU A 34 8.81 8.43 0.49
N SER A 35 8.70 7.59 1.50
CA SER A 35 9.74 7.42 2.52
C SER A 35 11.03 6.87 1.92
N ILE A 36 10.95 5.89 1.00
CA ILE A 36 12.12 5.35 0.28
C ILE A 36 12.82 6.45 -0.50
N VAL A 37 12.08 7.22 -1.30
CA VAL A 37 12.63 8.31 -2.11
C VAL A 37 13.25 9.40 -1.24
N ASN A 38 12.61 9.75 -0.12
CA ASN A 38 13.14 10.73 0.83
C ASN A 38 14.46 10.25 1.46
N LEU A 39 14.55 8.99 1.86
CA LEU A 39 15.80 8.42 2.39
C LEU A 39 16.91 8.41 1.34
N MET A 40 16.60 8.06 0.09
CA MET A 40 17.55 8.13 -1.01
C MET A 40 18.05 9.56 -1.24
N GLY A 41 17.16 10.55 -1.19
CA GLY A 41 17.49 11.96 -1.40
C GLY A 41 18.29 12.60 -0.25
N ALA A 42 17.79 12.45 0.98
CA ALA A 42 18.30 13.13 2.18
C ALA A 42 19.52 12.42 2.79
N MET A 43 19.52 11.08 2.79
CA MET A 43 20.58 10.27 3.39
C MET A 43 21.49 9.60 2.35
N LYS A 44 21.26 9.85 1.05
CA LYS A 44 22.06 9.29 -0.06
C LYS A 44 22.11 7.77 -0.07
N LEU A 45 21.07 7.11 0.45
CA LEU A 45 20.93 5.66 0.43
C LEU A 45 20.58 5.17 -0.99
N THR A 46 20.96 3.94 -1.31
CA THR A 46 20.37 3.23 -2.46
C THR A 46 18.92 2.85 -2.16
N GLY A 47 18.12 2.53 -3.18
CA GLY A 47 16.74 2.06 -2.99
C GLY A 47 16.68 0.82 -2.10
N GLU A 48 17.61 -0.11 -2.27
CA GLU A 48 17.73 -1.31 -1.44
C GLU A 48 18.05 -0.97 0.02
N GLN A 49 19.00 -0.07 0.26
CA GLN A 49 19.35 0.37 1.61
C GLN A 49 18.19 1.11 2.29
N ALA A 50 17.46 1.94 1.55
CA ALA A 50 16.29 2.64 2.07
C ALA A 50 15.15 1.67 2.43
N MET A 51 14.88 0.67 1.59
CA MET A 51 13.91 -0.38 1.89
C MET A 51 14.30 -1.23 3.11
N ALA A 52 15.59 -1.55 3.24
CA ALA A 52 16.12 -2.24 4.42
C ALA A 52 16.00 -1.38 5.69
N ALA A 53 16.30 -0.08 5.61
CA ALA A 53 16.16 0.86 6.72
C ALA A 53 14.71 1.02 7.20
N LEU A 54 13.74 0.93 6.29
CA LEU A 54 12.31 0.94 6.60
C LEU A 54 11.76 -0.41 7.05
N GLY A 55 12.60 -1.45 7.09
CA GLY A 55 12.20 -2.80 7.51
C GLY A 55 11.26 -3.50 6.52
N ILE A 56 11.30 -3.14 5.24
CA ILE A 56 10.47 -3.78 4.21
C ILE A 56 10.99 -5.21 3.96
N PRO A 57 10.13 -6.25 4.11
CA PRO A 57 10.49 -7.63 3.85
C PRO A 57 10.94 -7.83 2.39
N GLU A 58 11.92 -8.70 2.15
CA GLU A 58 12.45 -8.94 0.80
C GLU A 58 11.38 -9.37 -0.20
N ALA A 59 10.39 -10.15 0.25
CA ALA A 59 9.26 -10.59 -0.56
C ALA A 59 8.43 -9.42 -1.15
N ASP A 60 8.43 -8.26 -0.50
CA ASP A 60 7.68 -7.09 -0.93
C ASP A 60 8.54 -6.08 -1.71
N ARG A 61 9.88 -6.22 -1.69
CA ARG A 61 10.81 -5.23 -2.27
C ARG A 61 10.74 -5.15 -3.78
N GLU A 62 10.39 -6.25 -4.47
CA GLU A 62 10.34 -6.29 -5.93
C GLU A 62 9.37 -5.23 -6.49
N TRP A 63 8.22 -5.02 -5.82
CA TRP A 63 7.24 -4.03 -6.24
C TRP A 63 7.81 -2.60 -6.12
N TYR A 64 8.44 -2.28 -4.99
CA TYR A 64 9.03 -0.96 -4.77
C TYR A 64 10.20 -0.69 -5.72
N ALA A 65 11.06 -1.68 -5.98
CA ALA A 65 12.15 -1.55 -6.94
C ALA A 65 11.63 -1.22 -8.35
N LYS A 66 10.62 -1.96 -8.83
CA LYS A 66 9.99 -1.71 -10.14
C LYS A 66 9.36 -0.32 -10.25
N GLU A 67 8.75 0.18 -9.17
CA GLU A 67 8.16 1.51 -9.17
C GLU A 67 9.20 2.63 -9.08
N LEU A 68 10.33 2.40 -8.41
CA LEU A 68 11.46 3.34 -8.42
C LEU A 68 12.04 3.51 -9.82
N ASP A 69 12.16 2.42 -10.59
CA ASP A 69 12.70 2.44 -11.95
C ASP A 69 11.81 3.20 -12.95
N LYS A 70 10.55 3.47 -12.60
CA LYS A 70 9.62 4.26 -13.43
C LYS A 70 9.73 5.76 -13.22
N LYS A 71 10.41 6.21 -12.16
CA LYS A 71 10.61 7.63 -11.82
C LYS A 71 11.91 8.16 -12.41
#